data_AF-A0A8X9A1X8-F1
#
_entry.id   AF-A0A8X9A1X8-F1
#
_cell.length_a   1.000
_cell.length_b   1.000
_cell.length_c   1.000
_cell.angle_alpha   90.00
_cell.angle_beta   90.00
_cell.angle_gamma   90.00
#
_symmetry.space_group_name_H-M   'P 1'
#
loop_
_entity.id
_entity.type
_entity.pdbx_description
1 polymer ?
#
loop_
_entity_poly.entity_id
_entity_poly.type
_entity_poly.pdbx_seq_one_letter_code
_entity_poly.pdbx_strand_id
1 'polypeptide(L)'
;MSTLLPLSAMIPTRLLLLLALLPICLCQSLQGVLIDCGADVGSVINGLEWLPDSGYISAGSSKVIAREDLVQTLFTVRSFPLSNNVFKKFCYEIPVDGTKKYLVRTTYYYGGVNGNTNPPVFDQIVDGTLWRVVNTTEDYLRREASYYEGVFMPTGKNLSVCVAGNTYTDSDPFISALEVVPLWDQLYNSTDFRAHALSLVARHSFGYDGPVFGYPDDQFNRYWQPFGADAFPLSNPQDLAVSGIWNLPPQKVFHTRLSKSLVEPLTLNWPPGPLPGGVNYSIALYFADDHASDSNNSRAMDITINSVPYYRNLIRTPVGLVVFSSQWPLAGITNLTLTPAPGSTAGPLINAGEVYQVIPSGGKTLARDVIAMIDLRNHFHNAPADWSGDPCLPSRYTWTGVTCSYGPRIRILSLNLTSMGLVGLISPRISRLTALSSILLGNNSLSGTIPDLSSLKAVQNLWNHSSVFGELAEPTRSVSLNPTNVLISLEILEQNLILVFVAQLLAEQQSNGSSSAQSKRKRRIGTEVHAGESFADSATMRSSLHQHSPGRKLR
;
A
#
# COMPACT_ATOMS: atom_id res chain seq x y z
N MET A 1 -46.11 30.44 -79.46
CA MET A 1 -46.17 31.78 -78.85
C MET A 1 -45.21 31.77 -77.68
N SER A 2 -43.99 32.26 -77.89
CA SER A 2 -43.56 33.61 -77.47
C SER A 2 -42.78 33.51 -76.15
N THR A 3 -41.49 33.16 -76.19
CA THR A 3 -40.35 34.12 -76.17
C THR A 3 -40.23 34.93 -74.88
N LEU A 4 -39.23 34.63 -74.05
CA LEU A 4 -38.10 35.53 -73.69
C LEU A 4 -37.36 35.03 -72.43
N LEU A 5 -36.09 34.65 -72.63
CA LEU A 5 -34.98 34.82 -71.66
C LEU A 5 -34.52 36.30 -71.72
N PRO A 6 -33.70 36.87 -70.79
CA PRO A 6 -32.53 36.19 -70.20
C PRO A 6 -32.01 36.63 -68.80
N LEU A 7 -30.89 35.99 -68.43
CA LEU A 7 -29.74 36.54 -67.67
C LEU A 7 -29.90 36.87 -66.17
N SER A 8 -29.37 36.00 -65.32
CA SER A 8 -28.29 36.37 -64.38
C SER A 8 -27.51 35.15 -63.88
N ALA A 9 -26.21 35.36 -63.66
CA ALA A 9 -25.16 34.35 -63.53
C ALA A 9 -25.28 33.39 -62.32
N MET A 10 -24.82 32.14 -62.52
CA MET A 10 -24.17 31.34 -61.47
C MET A 10 -22.92 30.63 -62.02
N ILE A 11 -21.80 30.81 -61.31
CA ILE A 11 -20.49 30.21 -61.60
C ILE A 11 -20.38 28.90 -60.81
N PRO A 12 -19.92 27.77 -61.41
CA PRO A 12 -19.74 26.52 -60.68
C PRO A 12 -18.34 26.41 -60.08
N THR A 13 -18.13 26.94 -58.87
CA THR A 13 -16.92 26.66 -58.10
C THR A 13 -17.03 25.30 -57.40
N ARG A 14 -16.33 24.29 -57.95
CA ARG A 14 -16.07 23.02 -57.24
C ARG A 14 -15.25 23.32 -55.99
N LEU A 15 -15.88 23.28 -54.81
CA LEU A 15 -15.16 23.35 -53.55
C LEU A 15 -14.46 22.02 -53.29
N LEU A 16 -13.19 21.93 -53.70
CA LEU A 16 -12.32 20.80 -53.40
C LEU A 16 -12.01 20.85 -51.90
N LEU A 17 -12.69 20.01 -51.11
CA LEU A 17 -12.44 19.91 -49.68
C LEU A 17 -11.11 19.17 -49.45
N LEU A 18 -9.98 19.89 -49.54
CA LEU A 18 -8.73 19.42 -48.95
C LEU A 18 -8.92 19.39 -47.43
N LEU A 19 -9.37 18.25 -46.90
CA LEU A 19 -9.06 17.87 -45.53
C LEU A 19 -7.55 17.73 -45.46
N ALA A 20 -6.90 18.79 -44.98
CA ALA A 20 -5.54 18.69 -44.49
C ALA A 20 -5.54 17.70 -43.33
N LEU A 21 -5.17 16.46 -43.63
CA LEU A 21 -4.74 15.46 -42.65
C LEU A 21 -3.39 15.93 -42.08
N LEU A 22 -3.43 17.03 -41.33
CA LEU A 22 -2.44 17.30 -40.31
C LEU A 22 -2.42 16.06 -39.42
N PRO A 23 -1.25 15.43 -39.19
CA PRO A 23 -1.18 14.38 -38.21
C PRO A 23 -1.54 15.02 -36.87
N ILE A 24 -2.73 14.69 -36.36
CA ILE A 24 -3.06 14.98 -34.98
C ILE A 24 -2.09 14.13 -34.17
N CYS A 25 -0.97 14.74 -33.77
CA CYS A 25 -0.09 14.20 -32.77
C CYS A 25 -0.91 14.18 -31.47
N LEU A 26 -1.66 13.09 -31.29
CA LEU A 26 -2.25 12.69 -30.03
C LEU A 26 -1.08 12.37 -29.10
N CYS A 27 -0.44 13.42 -28.60
CA CYS A 27 0.40 13.35 -27.43
C CYS A 27 -0.53 12.93 -26.29
N GLN A 28 -0.64 11.62 -26.07
CA GLN A 28 -1.49 11.08 -25.03
C GLN A 28 -0.92 11.57 -23.71
N SER A 29 -1.67 12.45 -23.03
CA SER A 29 -1.38 12.84 -21.66
C SER A 29 -1.24 11.59 -20.82
N LEU A 30 -0.22 11.53 -19.97
CA LEU A 30 -0.01 10.42 -19.04
C LEU A 30 -1.31 10.15 -18.26
N GLN A 31 -1.93 8.99 -18.50
CA GLN A 31 -3.09 8.59 -17.72
C GLN A 31 -2.59 8.10 -16.37
N GLY A 32 -2.90 8.82 -15.30
CA GLY A 32 -2.47 8.49 -13.94
C GLY A 32 -2.96 9.52 -12.93
N VAL A 33 -2.78 9.21 -11.64
CA VAL A 33 -3.03 10.11 -10.53
C VAL A 33 -1.67 10.49 -9.95
N LEU A 34 -1.29 11.76 -10.08
CA LEU A 34 -0.06 12.32 -9.52
C LEU A 34 -0.44 13.27 -8.40
N ILE A 35 0.12 13.08 -7.21
CA ILE A 35 -0.26 13.80 -5.99
C ILE A 35 0.97 14.48 -5.40
N ASP A 36 0.83 15.79 -5.19
CA ASP A 36 1.77 16.63 -4.43
C ASP A 36 1.31 16.65 -2.97
N CYS A 37 2.04 15.96 -2.10
CA CYS A 37 1.58 15.65 -0.76
C CYS A 37 1.79 16.87 0.15
N GLY A 38 0.72 17.32 0.81
CA GLY A 38 0.68 18.55 1.59
C GLY A 38 0.44 19.82 0.77
N ALA A 39 0.36 19.76 -0.56
CA ALA A 39 -0.02 20.93 -1.36
C ALA A 39 -1.50 21.29 -1.19
N ASP A 40 -1.79 22.59 -1.04
CA ASP A 40 -3.16 23.11 -0.96
C ASP A 40 -3.78 23.34 -2.37
N VAL A 41 -2.94 23.45 -3.41
CA VAL A 41 -3.34 23.80 -4.77
C VAL A 41 -2.58 22.92 -5.77
N GLY A 42 -3.27 22.45 -6.81
CA GLY A 42 -2.66 21.68 -7.89
C GLY A 42 -1.69 22.49 -8.75
N SER A 43 -0.77 21.81 -9.42
CA SER A 43 0.29 22.43 -10.23
C SER A 43 0.53 21.66 -11.54
N VAL A 44 1.25 22.27 -12.47
CA VAL A 44 1.70 21.60 -13.70
C VAL A 44 3.23 21.65 -13.75
N ILE A 45 3.86 20.49 -13.66
CA ILE A 45 5.32 20.34 -13.55
C ILE A 45 5.77 19.40 -14.66
N ASN A 46 6.72 19.86 -15.48
CA ASN A 46 7.21 19.12 -16.66
C ASN A 46 6.09 18.65 -17.62
N GLY A 47 4.99 19.41 -17.71
CA GLY A 47 3.82 19.06 -18.54
C GLY A 47 2.88 18.03 -17.94
N LEU A 48 3.12 17.59 -16.69
CA LEU A 48 2.26 16.69 -15.93
C LEU A 48 1.44 17.47 -14.90
N GLU A 49 0.15 17.15 -14.77
CA GLU A 49 -0.75 17.73 -13.77
C GLU A 49 -0.59 17.01 -12.42
N TRP A 50 -0.34 17.77 -11.36
CA TRP A 50 -0.18 17.30 -9.99
C TRP A 50 -1.33 17.82 -9.12
N LEU A 51 -1.98 16.91 -8.40
CA LEU A 51 -3.16 17.18 -7.60
C LEU A 51 -2.80 17.39 -6.12
N PRO A 52 -3.52 18.24 -5.38
CA PRO A 52 -3.39 18.32 -3.93
C PRO A 52 -3.93 17.05 -3.26
N ASP A 53 -3.34 16.64 -2.16
CA ASP A 53 -3.64 15.33 -1.55
C ASP A 53 -4.95 15.24 -0.75
N SER A 54 -5.58 16.37 -0.40
CA SER A 54 -6.71 16.44 0.53
C SER A 54 -7.93 15.60 0.14
N GLY A 55 -8.11 15.28 -1.15
CA GLY A 55 -9.15 14.37 -1.63
C GLY A 55 -8.87 12.88 -1.44
N TYR A 56 -7.64 12.51 -1.05
CA TYR A 56 -7.13 11.14 -1.02
C TYR A 56 -6.70 10.65 0.37
N ILE A 57 -6.42 11.55 1.32
CA ILE A 57 -5.90 11.24 2.65
C ILE A 57 -6.70 11.97 3.75
N SER A 58 -7.05 11.28 4.84
CA SER A 58 -7.86 11.82 5.94
C SER A 58 -7.07 12.14 7.21
N ALA A 59 -5.74 12.03 7.19
CA ALA A 59 -4.87 12.13 8.36
C ALA A 59 -3.55 12.85 8.03
N GLY A 60 -2.72 13.09 9.04
CA GLY A 60 -1.47 13.84 8.90
C GLY A 60 -1.66 15.35 8.72
N SER A 61 -0.55 16.07 8.65
CA SER A 61 -0.50 17.52 8.51
C SER A 61 0.44 17.93 7.35
N SER A 62 0.07 18.97 6.61
CA SER A 62 0.98 19.58 5.63
C SER A 62 2.16 20.26 6.34
N LYS A 63 3.33 20.17 5.73
CA LYS A 63 4.56 20.85 6.13
C LYS A 63 5.23 21.43 4.88
N VAL A 64 5.70 22.67 4.98
CA VAL A 64 6.42 23.37 3.90
C VAL A 64 7.92 23.31 4.17
N ILE A 65 8.69 22.91 3.17
CA ILE A 65 10.16 22.79 3.20
C ILE A 65 10.86 23.97 2.48
N ALA A 66 10.14 24.67 1.59
CA ALA A 66 10.51 25.91 0.89
C ALA A 66 12.01 26.24 0.78
N ARG A 67 12.64 25.78 -0.31
CA ARG A 67 13.95 26.28 -0.77
C ARG A 67 13.92 26.52 -2.28
N GLU A 68 14.74 27.46 -2.75
CA GLU A 68 14.82 27.84 -4.17
C GLU A 68 15.41 26.76 -5.09
N ASP A 69 16.11 25.76 -4.54
CA ASP A 69 16.82 24.72 -5.28
C ASP A 69 16.01 23.43 -5.54
N LEU A 70 14.78 23.34 -5.03
CA LEU A 70 13.96 22.13 -5.12
C LEU A 70 12.97 22.19 -6.28
N VAL A 71 12.66 21.01 -6.86
CA VAL A 71 11.49 20.88 -7.74
C VAL A 71 10.21 21.02 -6.93
N GLN A 72 9.17 21.60 -7.52
CA GLN A 72 7.97 22.06 -6.81
C GLN A 72 7.26 20.97 -6.00
N THR A 73 7.24 19.71 -6.46
CA THR A 73 6.70 18.53 -5.75
C THR A 73 7.44 18.15 -4.46
N LEU A 74 8.52 18.85 -4.12
CA LEU A 74 9.28 18.68 -2.87
C LEU A 74 9.19 19.91 -1.95
N PHE A 75 8.44 20.95 -2.34
CA PHE A 75 8.20 22.12 -1.49
C PHE A 75 7.27 21.81 -0.32
N THR A 76 6.36 20.85 -0.51
CA THR A 76 5.39 20.37 0.46
C THR A 76 5.60 18.89 0.78
N VAL A 77 5.26 18.50 2.00
CA VAL A 77 5.08 17.09 2.39
C VAL A 77 3.87 16.95 3.30
N ARG A 78 3.32 15.74 3.37
CA ARG A 78 2.43 15.35 4.46
C ARG A 78 3.20 14.55 5.50
N SER A 79 3.18 15.01 6.75
CA SER A 79 3.79 14.36 7.92
C SER A 79 2.72 13.78 8.86
N PHE A 80 2.98 12.59 9.41
CA PHE A 80 2.04 11.79 10.19
C PHE A 80 2.56 11.58 11.62
N PRO A 81 1.85 12.03 12.67
CA PRO A 81 2.37 12.03 14.03
C PRO A 81 2.64 10.61 14.54
N LEU A 82 3.86 10.34 15.02
CA LEU A 82 4.27 9.05 15.57
C LEU A 82 3.72 8.80 16.98
N SER A 83 3.49 9.87 17.75
CA SER A 83 3.06 9.77 19.17
C SER A 83 1.77 8.97 19.31
N ASN A 84 1.81 7.90 20.12
CA ASN A 84 0.74 6.91 20.30
C ASN A 84 0.28 6.17 19.01
N ASN A 85 1.06 6.24 17.93
CA ASN A 85 0.73 5.71 16.59
C ASN A 85 1.79 4.72 16.04
N VAL A 86 2.67 4.18 16.90
CA VAL A 86 3.50 3.01 16.54
C VAL A 86 2.59 1.85 16.13
N PHE A 87 2.93 1.18 15.03
CA PHE A 87 2.13 0.16 14.36
C PHE A 87 0.75 0.60 13.85
N LYS A 88 0.51 1.90 13.74
CA LYS A 88 -0.62 2.44 12.96
C LYS A 88 -0.16 2.84 11.56
N LYS A 89 -1.09 2.73 10.60
CA LYS A 89 -0.87 3.10 9.20
C LYS A 89 -1.82 4.22 8.79
N PHE A 90 -1.36 5.09 7.92
CA PHE A 90 -2.14 6.17 7.33
C PHE A 90 -2.09 6.03 5.82
N CYS A 91 -3.25 5.80 5.19
CA CYS A 91 -3.36 5.37 3.80
C CYS A 91 -4.04 6.42 2.92
N TYR A 92 -3.40 6.72 1.80
CA TYR A 92 -4.02 7.36 0.65
C TYR A 92 -4.95 6.34 -0.02
N GLU A 93 -6.15 6.77 -0.40
CA GLU A 93 -7.18 5.94 -1.02
C GLU A 93 -7.41 6.38 -2.47
N ILE A 94 -6.68 5.77 -3.40
CA ILE A 94 -6.65 6.21 -4.81
C ILE A 94 -7.71 5.45 -5.63
N PRO A 95 -8.69 6.12 -6.27
CA PRO A 95 -9.66 5.45 -7.13
C PRO A 95 -8.99 4.79 -8.34
N VAL A 96 -9.29 3.51 -8.59
CA VAL A 96 -8.67 2.68 -9.63
C VAL A 96 -9.65 1.67 -10.23
N ASP A 97 -9.34 1.23 -11.44
CA ASP A 97 -9.89 -0.01 -12.00
C ASP A 97 -9.12 -1.22 -11.45
N GLY A 98 -9.78 -2.00 -10.58
CA GLY A 98 -9.25 -3.22 -9.96
C GLY A 98 -9.08 -4.43 -10.89
N THR A 99 -9.12 -4.23 -12.20
CA THR A 99 -8.71 -5.21 -13.21
C THR A 99 -7.35 -4.90 -13.84
N LYS A 100 -6.77 -3.73 -13.56
CA LYS A 100 -5.51 -3.26 -14.15
C LYS A 100 -4.33 -3.36 -13.18
N LYS A 101 -3.12 -3.29 -13.73
CA LYS A 101 -1.87 -3.10 -12.99
C LYS A 101 -1.57 -1.60 -12.90
N TYR A 102 -0.93 -1.19 -11.81
CA TYR A 102 -0.48 0.17 -11.60
C TYR A 102 0.98 0.17 -11.19
N LEU A 103 1.75 1.06 -11.82
CA LEU A 103 3.01 1.54 -11.25
C LEU A 103 2.65 2.48 -10.10
N VAL A 104 3.22 2.22 -8.94
CA VAL A 104 3.14 3.08 -7.75
C VAL A 104 4.54 3.61 -7.50
N ARG A 105 4.69 4.94 -7.47
CA ARG A 105 5.93 5.59 -7.04
C ARG A 105 5.66 6.46 -5.82
N THR A 106 6.45 6.28 -4.77
CA THR A 106 6.44 7.11 -3.56
C THR A 106 7.76 7.87 -3.48
N THR A 107 7.70 9.17 -3.27
CA THR A 107 8.87 10.06 -3.21
C THR A 107 8.96 10.75 -1.85
N TYR A 108 10.17 10.83 -1.32
CA TYR A 108 10.47 11.27 0.03
C TYR A 108 11.68 12.21 0.04
N TYR A 109 11.42 13.49 0.26
CA TYR A 109 12.43 14.49 0.57
C TYR A 109 12.32 14.90 2.05
N TYR A 110 13.30 14.52 2.88
CA TYR A 110 13.19 14.74 4.33
C TYR A 110 13.27 16.20 4.72
N GLY A 111 14.16 16.99 4.13
CA GLY A 111 14.23 18.46 4.28
C GLY A 111 14.28 19.06 5.70
N GLY A 112 14.42 18.26 6.76
CA GLY A 112 14.24 18.71 8.14
C GLY A 112 12.79 18.83 8.61
N VAL A 113 11.82 18.15 7.97
CA VAL A 113 10.36 18.24 8.17
C VAL A 113 9.92 18.16 9.65
N ASN A 114 10.61 17.38 10.46
CA ASN A 114 10.31 17.17 11.89
C ASN A 114 11.28 17.92 12.82
N GLY A 115 12.20 18.75 12.29
CA GLY A 115 13.26 19.43 13.05
C GLY A 115 14.39 18.53 13.56
N ASN A 116 14.30 17.21 13.38
CA ASN A 116 15.30 16.25 13.86
C ASN A 116 16.51 16.15 12.94
N THR A 117 17.66 15.80 13.51
CA THR A 117 18.93 15.66 12.79
C THR A 117 18.93 14.52 11.77
N ASN A 118 18.25 13.41 12.07
CA ASN A 118 18.14 12.24 11.22
C ASN A 118 16.72 12.11 10.65
N PRO A 119 16.55 11.62 9.41
CA PRO A 119 15.24 11.23 8.91
C PRO A 119 14.69 9.99 9.63
N PRO A 120 13.37 9.90 9.83
CA PRO A 120 12.75 8.69 10.35
C PRO A 120 12.83 7.53 9.36
N VAL A 121 12.93 6.32 9.89
CA VAL A 121 12.85 5.06 9.13
C VAL A 121 11.53 4.37 9.45
N PHE A 122 10.72 4.07 8.43
CA PHE A 122 9.34 3.61 8.59
C PHE A 122 8.91 2.65 7.46
N ASP A 123 7.78 1.97 7.61
CA ASP A 123 7.28 1.02 6.62
C ASP A 123 6.35 1.70 5.61
N GLN A 124 6.38 1.25 4.35
CA GLN A 124 5.35 1.54 3.35
C GLN A 124 4.59 0.27 2.92
N ILE A 125 3.29 0.44 2.68
CA ILE A 125 2.31 -0.63 2.47
C ILE A 125 1.46 -0.28 1.25
N VAL A 126 1.18 -1.26 0.38
CA VAL A 126 0.27 -1.08 -0.76
C VAL A 126 -0.79 -2.17 -0.76
N ASP A 127 -2.06 -1.79 -0.63
CA ASP A 127 -3.22 -2.67 -0.72
C ASP A 127 -3.13 -3.92 0.19
N GLY A 128 -2.72 -3.69 1.44
CA GLY A 128 -2.47 -4.73 2.46
C GLY A 128 -1.10 -5.43 2.37
N THR A 129 -0.35 -5.23 1.30
CA THR A 129 1.01 -5.77 1.09
C THR A 129 2.03 -4.90 1.80
N LEU A 130 2.79 -5.47 2.74
CA LEU A 130 3.99 -4.81 3.28
C LEU A 130 5.04 -4.75 2.18
N TRP A 131 5.31 -3.55 1.66
CA TRP A 131 6.10 -3.39 0.45
C TRP A 131 7.59 -3.25 0.76
N ARG A 132 7.99 -2.21 1.50
CA ARG A 132 9.40 -1.93 1.80
C ARG A 132 9.52 -1.03 3.03
N VAL A 133 10.73 -0.98 3.59
CA VAL A 133 11.14 0.05 4.54
C VAL A 133 11.63 1.29 3.78
N VAL A 134 11.10 2.46 4.14
CA VAL A 134 11.57 3.76 3.69
C VAL A 134 12.73 4.19 4.59
N ASN A 135 13.88 4.46 3.99
CA ASN A 135 15.06 4.99 4.67
C ASN A 135 15.73 6.02 3.76
N THR A 136 15.61 7.30 4.13
CA THR A 136 16.12 8.43 3.34
C THR A 136 17.46 8.97 3.84
N THR A 137 18.12 8.26 4.78
CA THR A 137 19.33 8.76 5.48
C THR A 137 20.47 9.12 4.52
N GLU A 138 20.76 8.26 3.53
CA GLU A 138 21.85 8.52 2.58
C GLU A 138 21.54 9.69 1.64
N ASP A 139 20.33 9.71 1.07
CA ASP A 139 19.93 10.74 0.10
C ASP A 139 19.80 12.11 0.78
N TYR A 140 19.33 12.15 2.03
CA TYR A 140 19.32 13.36 2.84
C TYR A 140 20.72 13.95 3.07
N LEU A 141 21.75 13.11 3.29
CA LEU A 141 23.15 13.57 3.37
C LEU A 141 23.65 14.16 2.04
N ARG A 142 23.15 13.68 0.90
CA ARG A 142 23.40 14.24 -0.44
C ARG A 142 22.52 15.44 -0.78
N ARG A 143 21.51 15.75 0.06
CA ARG A 143 20.42 16.72 -0.17
C ARG A 143 19.48 16.34 -1.31
N GLU A 144 19.37 15.06 -1.59
CA GLU A 144 18.54 14.46 -2.65
C GLU A 144 17.22 13.90 -2.07
N ALA A 145 16.29 13.54 -2.95
CA ALA A 145 15.06 12.85 -2.59
C ALA A 145 15.16 11.36 -2.91
N SER A 146 14.72 10.51 -1.98
CA SER A 146 14.56 9.08 -2.23
C SER A 146 13.26 8.83 -2.98
N TYR A 147 13.24 7.87 -3.92
CA TYR A 147 12.00 7.33 -4.46
C TYR A 147 12.00 5.80 -4.42
N TYR A 148 10.81 5.23 -4.27
CA TYR A 148 10.57 3.80 -4.38
C TYR A 148 9.50 3.57 -5.44
N GLU A 149 9.64 2.52 -6.23
CA GLU A 149 8.71 2.21 -7.31
C GLU A 149 8.34 0.72 -7.29
N GLY A 150 7.09 0.39 -7.56
CA GLY A 150 6.63 -0.99 -7.64
C GLY A 150 5.41 -1.13 -8.54
N VAL A 151 5.11 -2.38 -8.93
CA VAL A 151 3.94 -2.72 -9.74
C VAL A 151 3.00 -3.58 -8.93
N PHE A 152 1.75 -3.11 -8.80
CA PHE A 152 0.70 -3.71 -7.99
C PHE A 152 -0.58 -3.89 -8.81
N MET A 153 -1.34 -4.94 -8.51
CA MET A 153 -2.66 -5.19 -9.10
C MET A 153 -3.73 -5.16 -8.00
N PRO A 154 -4.37 -4.01 -7.75
CA PRO A 154 -5.44 -3.94 -6.78
C PRO A 154 -6.66 -4.73 -7.26
N THR A 155 -7.34 -5.43 -6.35
CA THR A 155 -8.59 -6.15 -6.65
C THR A 155 -9.86 -5.38 -6.23
N GLY A 156 -9.70 -4.12 -5.78
CA GLY A 156 -10.76 -3.24 -5.32
C GLY A 156 -11.01 -2.06 -6.27
N LYS A 157 -11.96 -1.20 -5.91
CA LYS A 157 -12.18 0.11 -6.59
C LYS A 157 -11.19 1.20 -6.15
N ASN A 158 -10.46 0.93 -5.06
CA ASN A 158 -9.42 1.79 -4.54
C ASN A 158 -8.12 0.98 -4.43
N LEU A 159 -7.00 1.66 -4.63
CA LEU A 159 -5.66 1.24 -4.27
C LEU A 159 -5.27 2.03 -3.02
N SER A 160 -5.02 1.33 -1.91
CA SER A 160 -4.50 1.98 -0.70
C SER A 160 -2.97 2.03 -0.73
N VAL A 161 -2.39 3.21 -0.47
CA VAL A 161 -0.93 3.39 -0.34
C VAL A 161 -0.67 4.05 1.01
N CYS A 162 0.01 3.35 1.92
CA CYS A 162 0.14 3.76 3.31
C CYS A 162 1.58 3.94 3.75
N VAL A 163 1.80 4.89 4.66
CA VAL A 163 3.00 4.96 5.51
C VAL A 163 2.64 4.51 6.93
N ALA A 164 3.58 3.85 7.62
CA ALA A 164 3.34 3.31 8.94
C ALA A 164 4.59 3.29 9.83
N GLY A 165 4.48 3.82 11.05
CA GLY A 165 5.57 3.80 12.04
C GLY A 165 5.73 2.42 12.65
N ASN A 166 6.98 1.99 12.87
CA ASN A 166 7.35 0.70 13.43
C ASN A 166 8.21 0.87 14.71
N THR A 167 8.74 -0.21 15.27
CA THR A 167 9.53 -0.21 16.52
C THR A 167 10.85 0.57 16.50
N TYR A 168 11.37 0.91 15.32
CA TYR A 168 12.62 1.67 15.16
C TYR A 168 12.39 3.02 14.47
N THR A 169 11.13 3.38 14.19
CA THR A 169 10.75 4.74 13.81
C THR A 169 10.88 5.66 15.03
N ASP A 170 11.67 6.72 14.91
CA ASP A 170 12.01 7.67 15.99
C ASP A 170 11.31 9.03 15.86
N SER A 171 10.74 9.33 14.70
CA SER A 171 9.98 10.55 14.42
C SER A 171 8.93 10.37 13.31
N ASP A 172 8.11 11.39 13.11
CA ASP A 172 6.90 11.34 12.28
C ASP A 172 7.17 10.89 10.82
N PRO A 173 6.63 9.74 10.37
CA PRO A 173 6.66 9.35 8.96
C PRO A 173 6.09 10.45 8.06
N PHE A 174 6.61 10.56 6.83
CA PHE A 174 6.20 11.61 5.89
C PHE A 174 6.16 11.08 4.46
N ILE A 175 5.58 11.84 3.53
CA ILE A 175 5.65 11.59 2.08
C ILE A 175 5.57 12.92 1.32
N SER A 176 6.36 13.07 0.26
CA SER A 176 6.42 14.30 -0.57
C SER A 176 5.56 14.20 -1.82
N ALA A 177 5.60 13.06 -2.51
CA ALA A 177 4.79 12.86 -3.71
C ALA A 177 4.38 11.39 -3.88
N LEU A 178 3.22 11.17 -4.52
CA LEU A 178 2.68 9.86 -4.84
C LEU A 178 2.21 9.82 -6.30
N GLU A 179 2.75 8.91 -7.09
CA GLU A 179 2.32 8.65 -8.47
C GLU A 179 1.65 7.27 -8.55
N VAL A 180 0.47 7.20 -9.16
CA VAL A 180 -0.26 5.96 -9.46
C VAL A 180 -0.63 5.94 -10.94
N VAL A 181 0.15 5.22 -11.74
CA VAL A 181 0.06 5.20 -13.21
C VAL A 181 -0.43 3.81 -13.68
N PRO A 182 -1.64 3.69 -14.28
CA PRO A 182 -2.07 2.45 -14.93
C PRO A 182 -1.08 1.97 -16.00
N LEU A 183 -0.70 0.70 -15.92
CA LEU A 183 0.08 0.01 -16.93
C LEU A 183 -0.84 -0.77 -17.86
N TRP A 184 -0.42 -0.95 -19.11
CA TRP A 184 -1.17 -1.76 -20.08
C TRP A 184 -1.17 -3.24 -19.70
N ASP A 185 -2.21 -3.95 -20.14
CA ASP A 185 -2.43 -5.36 -19.78
C ASP A 185 -1.29 -6.29 -20.20
N GLN A 186 -0.43 -5.93 -21.15
CA GLN A 186 0.71 -6.75 -21.58
C GLN A 186 1.96 -6.60 -20.70
N LEU A 187 2.12 -5.46 -20.01
CA LEU A 187 3.31 -5.20 -19.20
C LEU A 187 3.39 -6.18 -18.01
N TYR A 188 4.58 -6.74 -17.82
CA TYR A 188 4.95 -7.62 -16.69
C TYR A 188 4.08 -8.89 -16.53
N ASN A 189 3.43 -9.35 -17.61
CA ASN A 189 2.60 -10.57 -17.61
C ASN A 189 3.32 -11.89 -17.31
N SER A 190 4.65 -11.88 -17.21
CA SER A 190 5.43 -13.01 -16.72
C SER A 190 5.35 -13.18 -15.18
N THR A 191 4.69 -12.25 -14.47
CA THR A 191 4.43 -12.28 -13.02
C THR A 191 2.97 -12.58 -12.70
N ASP A 192 2.71 -13.53 -11.79
CA ASP A 192 1.38 -13.74 -11.23
C ASP A 192 1.07 -12.67 -10.16
N PHE A 193 0.44 -11.59 -10.59
CA PHE A 193 0.03 -10.49 -9.73
C PHE A 193 -1.11 -10.81 -8.74
N ARG A 194 -1.68 -12.03 -8.76
CA ARG A 194 -2.62 -12.47 -7.72
C ARG A 194 -1.91 -12.92 -6.44
N ALA A 195 -0.67 -13.37 -6.57
CA ALA A 195 0.15 -13.87 -5.47
C ALA A 195 1.37 -12.98 -5.18
N HIS A 196 1.79 -12.13 -6.13
CA HIS A 196 3.00 -11.32 -6.02
C HIS A 196 2.79 -9.87 -6.45
N ALA A 197 3.69 -9.00 -6.02
CA ALA A 197 3.93 -7.68 -6.59
C ALA A 197 5.40 -7.56 -7.00
N LEU A 198 5.71 -6.55 -7.81
CA LEU A 198 7.09 -6.24 -8.19
C LEU A 198 7.56 -4.99 -7.43
N SER A 199 8.73 -5.06 -6.81
CA SER A 199 9.38 -3.92 -6.16
C SER A 199 10.67 -3.60 -6.92
N LEU A 200 10.79 -2.38 -7.46
CA LEU A 200 11.93 -2.00 -8.28
C LEU A 200 13.23 -2.04 -7.46
N VAL A 201 14.24 -2.67 -8.03
CA VAL A 201 15.62 -2.69 -7.54
C VAL A 201 16.49 -1.77 -8.39
N ALA A 202 16.33 -1.83 -9.71
CA ALA A 202 17.13 -1.05 -10.65
C ALA A 202 16.41 -0.95 -12.01
N ARG A 203 16.42 0.23 -12.63
CA ARG A 203 16.07 0.42 -14.04
C ARG A 203 17.05 1.41 -14.66
N HIS A 204 17.84 0.94 -15.62
CA HIS A 204 18.99 1.70 -16.12
C HIS A 204 19.13 1.65 -17.64
N SER A 205 19.47 2.80 -18.22
CA SER A 205 19.98 2.95 -19.58
C SER A 205 21.50 2.85 -19.54
N PHE A 206 22.08 1.90 -20.28
CA PHE A 206 23.49 1.55 -20.21
C PHE A 206 24.29 2.37 -21.23
N GLY A 207 25.43 2.91 -20.79
CA GLY A 207 26.27 3.79 -21.63
C GLY A 207 25.60 5.14 -21.92
N TYR A 208 24.65 5.54 -21.07
CA TYR A 208 24.01 6.85 -21.06
C TYR A 208 24.52 7.62 -19.84
N ASP A 209 24.88 8.88 -20.05
CA ASP A 209 25.50 9.79 -19.07
C ASP A 209 24.63 11.02 -18.73
N GLY A 210 23.48 11.17 -19.39
CA GLY A 210 22.53 12.25 -19.17
C GLY A 210 21.65 12.08 -17.91
N PRO A 211 20.76 13.05 -17.65
CA PRO A 211 19.85 13.01 -16.50
C PRO A 211 18.84 11.86 -16.61
N VAL A 212 18.32 11.42 -15.46
CA VAL A 212 17.21 10.44 -15.37
C VAL A 212 16.05 10.91 -16.25
N PHE A 213 15.50 10.00 -17.07
CA PHE A 213 14.37 10.30 -17.94
C PHE A 213 13.18 9.37 -17.68
N GLY A 214 11.98 9.86 -18.02
CA GLY A 214 10.69 9.19 -17.87
C GLY A 214 9.75 9.70 -18.96
N TYR A 215 8.55 10.16 -18.62
CA TYR A 215 7.66 10.82 -19.58
C TYR A 215 8.31 12.10 -20.13
N PRO A 216 8.16 12.43 -21.43
CA PRO A 216 7.38 11.73 -22.46
C PRO A 216 8.14 10.60 -23.19
N ASP A 217 9.43 10.39 -22.92
CA ASP A 217 10.21 9.31 -23.58
C ASP A 217 9.64 7.92 -23.24
N ASP A 218 9.25 7.70 -21.97
CA ASP A 218 8.56 6.52 -21.47
C ASP A 218 7.08 6.86 -21.18
N GLN A 219 6.18 6.26 -21.97
CA GLN A 219 4.73 6.49 -21.88
C GLN A 219 4.09 6.06 -20.55
N PHE A 220 4.79 5.30 -19.71
CA PHE A 220 4.36 4.89 -18.37
C PHE A 220 5.04 5.69 -17.25
N ASN A 221 5.75 6.76 -17.61
CA ASN A 221 6.61 7.56 -16.73
C ASN A 221 7.63 6.76 -15.91
N ARG A 222 8.07 5.58 -16.37
CA ARG A 222 9.11 4.81 -15.66
C ARG A 222 10.44 5.55 -15.72
N TYR A 223 11.08 5.71 -14.57
CA TYR A 223 12.40 6.36 -14.52
C TYR A 223 13.51 5.39 -14.94
N TRP A 224 14.32 5.84 -15.90
CA TRP A 224 15.53 5.17 -16.40
C TRP A 224 16.76 5.97 -15.98
N GLN A 225 17.61 5.36 -15.15
CA GLN A 225 18.83 5.97 -14.62
C GLN A 225 20.05 5.70 -15.52
N PRO A 226 21.04 6.59 -15.61
CA PRO A 226 22.31 6.33 -16.30
C PRO A 226 23.11 5.20 -15.61
N PHE A 227 23.75 4.31 -16.39
CA PHE A 227 24.66 3.29 -15.85
C PHE A 227 25.89 3.04 -16.74
N GLY A 228 27.07 3.13 -16.13
CA GLY A 228 28.37 2.92 -16.76
C GLY A 228 28.86 4.14 -17.54
N ALA A 229 30.10 4.58 -17.25
CA ALA A 229 30.68 5.79 -17.83
C ALA A 229 31.27 5.60 -19.26
N ASP A 230 31.57 4.35 -19.65
CA ASP A 230 32.12 4.02 -20.97
C ASP A 230 31.02 4.00 -22.05
N ALA A 231 30.46 5.18 -22.33
CA ALA A 231 29.42 5.38 -23.32
C ALA A 231 29.93 5.15 -24.75
N PHE A 232 29.35 4.16 -25.45
CA PHE A 232 29.52 4.00 -26.89
C PHE A 232 28.21 4.40 -27.58
N PRO A 233 28.04 5.67 -27.98
CA PRO A 233 26.86 6.10 -28.72
C PRO A 233 26.74 5.34 -30.05
N LEU A 234 25.51 5.10 -30.49
CA LEU A 234 25.28 4.47 -31.79
C LEU A 234 25.54 5.45 -32.94
N SER A 235 25.96 4.91 -34.08
CA SER A 235 26.32 5.66 -35.28
C SER A 235 25.10 6.31 -35.93
N ASN A 236 23.96 5.61 -35.94
CA ASN A 236 22.66 6.18 -36.29
C ASN A 236 21.53 5.52 -35.48
N PRO A 237 21.06 6.14 -34.37
CA PRO A 237 19.99 5.59 -33.55
C PRO A 237 18.63 5.48 -34.25
N GLN A 238 18.37 6.28 -35.30
CA GLN A 238 17.05 6.35 -35.94
C GLN A 238 16.74 5.11 -36.81
N ASP A 239 17.75 4.34 -37.22
CA ASP A 239 17.58 3.15 -38.05
C ASP A 239 17.21 1.89 -37.25
N LEU A 240 17.17 1.97 -35.91
CA LEU A 240 16.86 0.81 -35.07
C LEU A 240 15.35 0.49 -35.04
N ALA A 241 15.00 -0.65 -35.64
CA ALA A 241 13.66 -1.22 -35.56
C ALA A 241 13.37 -1.84 -34.18
N VAL A 242 13.11 -1.02 -33.16
CA VAL A 242 12.71 -1.49 -31.83
C VAL A 242 11.20 -1.74 -31.80
N SER A 243 10.77 -3.00 -31.89
CA SER A 243 9.36 -3.38 -31.82
C SER A 243 9.17 -4.80 -31.25
N GLY A 244 7.98 -5.12 -30.76
CA GLY A 244 7.65 -6.47 -30.27
C GLY A 244 8.15 -6.83 -28.86
N ILE A 245 8.81 -5.91 -28.15
CA ILE A 245 9.27 -6.12 -26.77
C ILE A 245 8.09 -5.99 -25.79
N TRP A 246 7.78 -7.06 -25.04
CA TRP A 246 6.53 -7.19 -24.26
C TRP A 246 6.37 -6.19 -23.09
N ASN A 247 7.46 -5.70 -22.51
CA ASN A 247 7.46 -4.64 -21.49
C ASN A 247 7.63 -3.23 -22.07
N LEU A 248 7.66 -3.07 -23.39
CA LEU A 248 7.65 -1.78 -24.08
C LEU A 248 8.64 -0.75 -23.48
N PRO A 249 9.95 -1.04 -23.38
CA PRO A 249 10.96 -0.03 -23.05
C PRO A 249 10.93 1.13 -24.07
N PRO A 250 11.28 2.35 -23.67
CA PRO A 250 11.24 3.52 -24.55
C PRO A 250 12.37 3.46 -25.57
N GLN A 251 12.16 3.94 -26.80
CA GLN A 251 13.18 3.88 -27.86
C GLN A 251 14.53 4.48 -27.43
N LYS A 252 14.49 5.53 -26.60
CA LYS A 252 15.65 6.24 -26.06
C LYS A 252 16.68 5.35 -25.35
N VAL A 253 16.28 4.25 -24.70
CA VAL A 253 17.27 3.36 -24.05
C VAL A 253 18.14 2.60 -25.05
N PHE A 254 17.71 2.50 -26.31
CA PHE A 254 18.47 1.84 -27.36
C PHE A 254 19.41 2.80 -28.11
N HIS A 255 19.39 4.11 -27.82
CA HIS A 255 20.30 5.08 -28.47
C HIS A 255 21.75 4.98 -27.95
N THR A 256 21.95 4.32 -26.81
CA THR A 256 23.26 4.09 -26.18
C THR A 256 23.49 2.60 -25.93
N ARG A 257 24.75 2.23 -25.66
CA ARG A 257 25.14 0.90 -25.19
C ARG A 257 26.41 0.99 -24.33
N LEU A 258 26.54 0.07 -23.38
CA LEU A 258 27.86 -0.41 -22.95
C LEU A 258 28.31 -1.49 -23.91
N SER A 259 29.57 -1.44 -24.33
CA SER A 259 30.17 -2.38 -25.28
C SER A 259 31.67 -2.48 -25.02
N LYS A 260 32.32 -3.47 -25.62
CA LYS A 260 33.77 -3.45 -25.83
C LYS A 260 34.13 -3.53 -27.31
N SER A 261 35.18 -2.82 -27.70
CA SER A 261 35.73 -2.82 -29.07
C SER A 261 36.50 -4.10 -29.39
N LEU A 262 37.12 -4.72 -28.37
CA LEU A 262 37.78 -6.01 -28.46
C LEU A 262 36.80 -7.17 -28.23
N VAL A 263 37.11 -8.33 -28.81
CA VAL A 263 36.37 -9.59 -28.59
C VAL A 263 36.76 -10.20 -27.24
N GLU A 264 36.37 -9.52 -26.16
CA GLU A 264 36.63 -9.94 -24.77
C GLU A 264 35.35 -9.83 -23.90
N PRO A 265 35.28 -10.50 -22.74
CA PRO A 265 34.11 -10.42 -21.87
C PRO A 265 33.85 -9.01 -21.31
N LEU A 266 32.57 -8.65 -21.20
CA LEU A 266 32.10 -7.47 -20.47
C LEU A 266 31.45 -7.94 -19.17
N THR A 267 32.06 -7.57 -18.04
CA THR A 267 31.55 -7.88 -16.69
C THR A 267 31.08 -6.59 -16.03
N LEU A 268 29.86 -6.59 -15.50
CA LEU A 268 29.21 -5.47 -14.84
C LEU A 268 28.74 -5.88 -13.45
N ASN A 269 29.02 -5.05 -12.44
CA ASN A 269 28.41 -5.19 -11.11
C ASN A 269 27.03 -4.53 -11.16
N TRP A 270 26.01 -5.29 -11.57
CA TRP A 270 24.66 -4.78 -11.81
C TRP A 270 23.60 -5.81 -11.38
N PRO A 271 22.54 -5.41 -10.66
CA PRO A 271 22.21 -4.03 -10.23
C PRO A 271 23.20 -3.47 -9.20
N PRO A 272 23.24 -2.13 -8.98
CA PRO A 272 24.12 -1.52 -8.00
C PRO A 272 23.82 -2.00 -6.57
N GLY A 273 24.87 -2.33 -5.82
CA GLY A 273 24.78 -2.73 -4.42
C GLY A 273 24.40 -4.21 -4.18
N PRO A 274 24.42 -4.66 -2.91
CA PRO A 274 24.09 -6.03 -2.54
C PRO A 274 22.57 -6.26 -2.45
N LEU A 275 22.12 -7.43 -2.90
CA LEU A 275 20.72 -7.85 -2.86
C LEU A 275 20.42 -8.79 -1.69
N PRO A 276 19.22 -8.71 -1.05
CA PRO A 276 18.82 -9.69 -0.05
C PRO A 276 18.64 -11.08 -0.67
N GLY A 277 19.15 -12.11 0.01
CA GLY A 277 18.98 -13.50 -0.38
C GLY A 277 17.64 -14.09 0.07
N GLY A 278 17.32 -15.29 -0.45
CA GLY A 278 16.10 -16.02 -0.10
C GLY A 278 14.82 -15.52 -0.79
N VAL A 279 14.97 -14.63 -1.78
CA VAL A 279 13.88 -14.09 -2.61
C VAL A 279 14.24 -14.19 -4.10
N ASN A 280 13.22 -14.19 -4.95
CA ASN A 280 13.39 -14.23 -6.41
C ASN A 280 13.29 -12.83 -7.01
N TYR A 281 13.99 -12.64 -8.13
CA TYR A 281 14.02 -11.39 -8.89
C TYR A 281 13.50 -11.62 -10.30
N SER A 282 12.73 -10.65 -10.82
CA SER A 282 12.44 -10.54 -12.24
C SER A 282 13.53 -9.67 -12.88
N ILE A 283 14.24 -10.23 -13.86
CA ILE A 283 15.36 -9.57 -14.55
C ILE A 283 14.99 -9.50 -16.03
N ALA A 284 15.14 -8.32 -16.65
CA ALA A 284 15.05 -8.13 -18.09
C ALA A 284 16.27 -7.35 -18.59
N LEU A 285 16.92 -7.84 -19.65
CA LEU A 285 18.09 -7.24 -20.27
C LEU A 285 17.78 -6.93 -21.74
N TYR A 286 18.14 -5.74 -22.19
CA TYR A 286 17.72 -5.18 -23.49
C TYR A 286 18.89 -4.98 -24.44
N PHE A 287 18.69 -5.40 -25.69
CA PHE A 287 19.74 -5.42 -26.72
C PHE A 287 19.20 -4.88 -28.04
N ALA A 288 19.89 -3.90 -28.61
CA ALA A 288 19.81 -3.48 -30.00
C ALA A 288 21.19 -2.97 -30.43
N ASP A 289 21.45 -3.02 -31.72
CA ASP A 289 22.78 -2.73 -32.27
C ASP A 289 22.58 -2.22 -33.70
N ASP A 290 23.43 -1.31 -34.15
CA ASP A 290 23.36 -0.58 -35.41
C ASP A 290 24.07 -1.31 -36.58
N HIS A 291 25.16 -2.03 -36.32
CA HIS A 291 25.99 -2.68 -37.35
C HIS A 291 25.55 -4.10 -37.81
N ALA A 292 24.26 -4.37 -38.01
CA ALA A 292 23.75 -5.76 -38.26
C ALA A 292 23.87 -6.18 -39.72
N SER A 293 23.82 -5.19 -40.60
CA SER A 293 23.86 -5.31 -42.04
C SER A 293 25.28 -5.56 -42.57
N ASP A 294 26.31 -5.37 -41.73
CA ASP A 294 27.69 -5.67 -42.09
C ASP A 294 27.91 -7.19 -42.05
N SER A 295 27.97 -7.83 -43.22
CA SER A 295 28.16 -9.29 -43.36
C SER A 295 29.43 -9.84 -42.69
N ASN A 296 30.38 -8.97 -42.36
CA ASN A 296 31.64 -9.30 -41.70
C ASN A 296 31.58 -9.12 -40.17
N ASN A 297 30.45 -8.64 -39.61
CA ASN A 297 30.33 -8.26 -38.21
C ASN A 297 29.37 -9.19 -37.44
N SER A 298 29.80 -10.43 -37.23
CA SER A 298 29.06 -11.40 -36.43
C SER A 298 29.18 -11.10 -34.92
N ARG A 299 28.05 -10.92 -34.25
CA ARG A 299 27.94 -10.74 -32.80
C ARG A 299 27.07 -11.82 -32.20
N ALA A 300 27.70 -12.73 -31.47
CA ALA A 300 27.06 -13.76 -30.67
C ALA A 300 27.67 -13.79 -29.27
N MET A 301 26.85 -13.94 -28.23
CA MET A 301 27.33 -13.92 -26.84
C MET A 301 26.53 -14.82 -25.90
N ASP A 302 27.21 -15.37 -24.90
CA ASP A 302 26.60 -16.01 -23.74
C ASP A 302 26.45 -14.98 -22.62
N ILE A 303 25.34 -15.05 -21.88
CA ILE A 303 25.06 -14.19 -20.73
C ILE A 303 25.04 -15.06 -19.47
N THR A 304 25.82 -14.67 -18.47
CA THR A 304 25.81 -15.30 -17.14
C THR A 304 25.55 -14.27 -16.06
N ILE A 305 24.88 -14.70 -14.99
CA ILE A 305 24.65 -13.90 -13.78
C ILE A 305 25.22 -14.69 -12.60
N ASN A 306 26.18 -14.11 -11.88
CA ASN A 306 26.96 -14.80 -10.83
C ASN A 306 27.57 -16.13 -11.33
N SER A 307 28.12 -16.11 -12.55
CA SER A 307 28.66 -17.28 -13.28
C SER A 307 27.64 -18.38 -13.63
N VAL A 308 26.35 -18.21 -13.30
CA VAL A 308 25.28 -19.13 -13.70
C VAL A 308 24.78 -18.74 -15.10
N PRO A 309 24.66 -19.69 -16.06
CA PRO A 309 24.15 -19.41 -17.41
C PRO A 309 22.72 -18.87 -17.38
N TYR A 310 22.53 -17.63 -17.82
CA TYR A 310 21.24 -16.96 -17.88
C TYR A 310 20.63 -17.04 -19.30
N TYR A 311 21.45 -16.81 -20.32
CA TYR A 311 21.10 -17.02 -21.72
C TYR A 311 22.32 -17.52 -22.49
N ARG A 312 22.13 -18.35 -23.52
CA ARG A 312 23.23 -18.87 -24.34
C ARG A 312 23.03 -18.55 -25.82
N ASN A 313 24.13 -18.29 -26.51
CA ASN A 313 24.19 -18.01 -27.93
C ASN A 313 23.16 -16.96 -28.37
N LEU A 314 23.18 -15.79 -27.71
CA LEU A 314 22.41 -14.62 -28.13
C LEU A 314 23.01 -14.09 -29.43
N ILE A 315 22.48 -14.57 -30.56
CA ILE A 315 22.78 -14.04 -31.89
C ILE A 315 21.99 -12.74 -32.05
N ARG A 316 22.71 -11.65 -32.32
CA ARG A 316 22.13 -10.31 -32.40
C ARG A 316 21.30 -10.14 -33.68
N THR A 317 20.18 -9.44 -33.56
CA THR A 317 19.32 -9.01 -34.68
C THR A 317 19.35 -7.47 -34.82
N PRO A 318 19.03 -6.89 -36.00
CA PRO A 318 18.80 -5.45 -36.17
C PRO A 318 17.54 -4.94 -35.45
N VAL A 319 16.66 -5.87 -35.05
CA VAL A 319 15.46 -5.60 -34.27
C VAL A 319 15.82 -5.58 -32.78
N GLY A 320 15.30 -4.63 -32.03
CA GLY A 320 15.49 -4.61 -30.57
C GLY A 320 14.88 -5.83 -29.90
N LEU A 321 15.60 -6.46 -28.97
CA LEU A 321 15.16 -7.66 -28.26
C LEU A 321 15.29 -7.52 -26.73
N VAL A 322 14.58 -8.40 -26.02
CA VAL A 322 14.71 -8.59 -24.57
C VAL A 322 14.97 -10.07 -24.27
N VAL A 323 15.91 -10.34 -23.36
CA VAL A 323 15.97 -11.63 -22.66
C VAL A 323 15.58 -11.40 -21.20
N PHE A 324 14.79 -12.30 -20.63
CA PHE A 324 14.22 -12.11 -19.30
C PHE A 324 14.06 -13.42 -18.53
N SER A 325 14.01 -13.29 -17.20
CA SER A 325 13.49 -14.32 -16.29
C SER A 325 12.56 -13.63 -15.30
N SER A 326 11.38 -14.19 -15.05
CA SER A 326 10.48 -13.68 -14.00
C SER A 326 10.83 -14.15 -12.60
N GLN A 327 11.66 -15.20 -12.47
CA GLN A 327 12.13 -15.72 -11.19
C GLN A 327 13.59 -16.18 -11.32
N TRP A 328 14.49 -15.35 -10.80
CA TRP A 328 15.92 -15.62 -10.71
C TRP A 328 16.40 -15.41 -9.27
N PRO A 329 16.99 -16.41 -8.60
CA PRO A 329 17.48 -16.25 -7.23
C PRO A 329 18.78 -15.45 -7.22
N LEU A 330 18.82 -14.36 -6.45
CA LEU A 330 20.04 -13.56 -6.20
C LEU A 330 20.27 -13.37 -4.71
N ALA A 331 21.53 -13.13 -4.34
CA ALA A 331 21.95 -12.72 -3.01
C ALA A 331 23.32 -12.02 -3.11
N GLY A 332 23.55 -10.98 -2.32
CA GLY A 332 24.80 -10.23 -2.30
C GLY A 332 25.03 -9.44 -3.59
N ILE A 333 26.31 -9.20 -3.92
CA ILE A 333 26.71 -8.49 -5.13
C ILE A 333 26.37 -9.34 -6.36
N THR A 334 25.82 -8.71 -7.40
CA THR A 334 25.45 -9.39 -8.65
C THR A 334 26.41 -9.01 -9.77
N ASN A 335 27.04 -10.02 -10.36
CA ASN A 335 27.94 -9.88 -11.51
C ASN A 335 27.22 -10.38 -12.77
N LEU A 336 26.91 -9.45 -13.67
CA LEU A 336 26.39 -9.73 -15.01
C LEU A 336 27.58 -9.80 -15.99
N THR A 337 27.83 -10.96 -16.57
CA THR A 337 28.93 -11.16 -17.52
C THR A 337 28.41 -11.58 -18.88
N LEU A 338 28.78 -10.82 -19.91
CA LEU A 338 28.51 -11.08 -21.32
C LEU A 338 29.81 -11.54 -21.97
N THR A 339 29.83 -12.76 -22.49
CA THR A 339 31.02 -13.41 -23.05
C THR A 339 30.83 -13.64 -24.54
N PRO A 340 31.73 -13.17 -25.43
CA PRO A 340 31.68 -13.52 -26.85
C PRO A 340 31.63 -15.02 -27.07
N ALA A 341 30.69 -15.48 -27.89
CA ALA A 341 30.61 -16.88 -28.30
C ALA A 341 31.72 -17.22 -29.30
N PRO A 342 32.16 -18.49 -29.41
CA PRO A 342 33.15 -18.91 -30.39
C PRO A 342 32.76 -18.50 -31.82
N GLY A 343 33.66 -17.79 -32.51
CA GLY A 343 33.42 -17.27 -33.86
C GLY A 343 32.82 -15.86 -33.92
N SER A 344 32.42 -15.25 -32.79
CA SER A 344 32.02 -13.83 -32.76
C SER A 344 33.20 -12.94 -33.17
N THR A 345 32.98 -12.05 -34.13
CA THR A 345 33.98 -11.07 -34.61
C THR A 345 33.88 -9.73 -33.88
N ALA A 346 32.83 -9.54 -33.08
CA ALA A 346 32.60 -8.36 -32.24
C ALA A 346 32.62 -8.70 -30.74
N GLY A 347 33.04 -7.74 -29.91
CA GLY A 347 32.83 -7.77 -28.45
C GLY A 347 31.34 -7.73 -28.08
N PRO A 348 30.96 -8.01 -26.83
CA PRO A 348 29.57 -7.97 -26.39
C PRO A 348 29.05 -6.52 -26.27
N LEU A 349 27.73 -6.36 -26.17
CA LEU A 349 27.08 -5.09 -25.82
C LEU A 349 25.79 -5.31 -25.04
N ILE A 350 25.29 -4.26 -24.41
CA ILE A 350 23.97 -4.20 -23.76
C ILE A 350 23.49 -2.74 -23.67
N ASN A 351 22.20 -2.50 -23.91
CA ASN A 351 21.63 -1.14 -24.01
C ASN A 351 20.91 -0.72 -22.73
N ALA A 352 20.27 -1.65 -22.03
CA ALA A 352 19.56 -1.35 -20.78
C ALA A 352 19.26 -2.61 -19.96
N GLY A 353 18.77 -2.41 -18.74
CA GLY A 353 18.21 -3.48 -17.92
C GLY A 353 17.21 -3.01 -16.87
N GLU A 354 16.31 -3.92 -16.48
CA GLU A 354 15.42 -3.83 -15.32
C GLU A 354 15.65 -5.00 -14.36
N VAL A 355 15.66 -4.72 -13.06
CA VAL A 355 15.54 -5.71 -11.98
C VAL A 355 14.44 -5.30 -11.03
N TYR A 356 13.54 -6.23 -10.75
CA TYR A 356 12.55 -6.15 -9.68
C TYR A 356 12.77 -7.29 -8.70
N GLN A 357 12.62 -7.02 -7.42
CA GLN A 357 12.36 -8.04 -6.41
C GLN A 357 10.90 -8.49 -6.54
N VAL A 358 10.67 -9.80 -6.61
CA VAL A 358 9.33 -10.39 -6.57
C VAL A 358 8.95 -10.56 -5.11
N ILE A 359 7.94 -9.81 -4.64
CA ILE A 359 7.48 -9.85 -3.26
C ILE A 359 6.09 -10.53 -3.17
N PRO A 360 5.77 -11.28 -2.11
CA PRO A 360 4.45 -11.87 -1.94
C PRO A 360 3.42 -10.78 -1.62
N SER A 361 2.24 -10.85 -2.25
CA SER A 361 1.13 -9.94 -1.95
C SER A 361 0.53 -10.24 -0.57
N GLY A 362 0.14 -9.19 0.17
CA GLY A 362 -0.33 -9.31 1.56
C GLY A 362 -1.69 -9.99 1.75
N GLY A 363 -2.41 -10.31 0.66
CA GLY A 363 -3.80 -10.75 0.68
C GLY A 363 -4.77 -9.60 0.92
N LYS A 364 -6.02 -9.92 1.27
CA LYS A 364 -7.05 -8.93 1.65
C LYS A 364 -7.96 -9.45 2.77
N THR A 365 -8.49 -8.54 3.58
CA THR A 365 -9.67 -8.81 4.40
C THR A 365 -10.87 -9.11 3.50
N LEU A 366 -11.75 -10.01 3.94
CA LEU A 366 -12.95 -10.35 3.17
C LEU A 366 -13.78 -9.09 2.88
N ALA A 367 -14.06 -8.82 1.60
CA ALA A 367 -14.66 -7.57 1.15
C ALA A 367 -15.96 -7.15 1.88
N ARG A 368 -16.81 -8.10 2.31
CA ARG A 368 -18.03 -7.76 3.09
C ARG A 368 -17.72 -7.23 4.49
N ASP A 369 -16.62 -7.67 5.09
CA ASP A 369 -16.17 -7.23 6.40
C ASP A 369 -15.55 -5.83 6.26
N VAL A 370 -14.75 -5.60 5.21
CA VAL A 370 -14.22 -4.26 4.83
C VAL A 370 -15.36 -3.27 4.60
N ILE A 371 -16.38 -3.63 3.81
CA ILE A 371 -17.55 -2.79 3.56
C ILE A 371 -18.30 -2.46 4.86
N ALA A 372 -18.43 -3.41 5.79
CA ALA A 372 -19.09 -3.16 7.08
C ALA A 372 -18.26 -2.23 7.98
N MET A 373 -16.93 -2.35 7.98
CA MET A 373 -16.04 -1.47 8.76
C MET A 373 -15.92 -0.06 8.19
N ILE A 374 -15.85 0.10 6.87
CA ILE A 374 -15.91 1.42 6.21
C ILE A 374 -17.24 2.11 6.52
N ASP A 375 -18.35 1.36 6.47
CA ASP A 375 -19.67 1.88 6.81
C ASP A 375 -19.76 2.28 8.29
N LEU A 376 -19.24 1.45 9.22
CA LEU A 376 -19.15 1.79 10.64
C LEU A 376 -18.29 3.04 10.89
N ARG A 377 -17.09 3.13 10.29
CA ARG A 377 -16.19 4.29 10.35
C ARG A 377 -16.90 5.58 9.97
N ASN A 378 -17.63 5.55 8.85
CA ASN A 378 -18.30 6.72 8.30
C ASN A 378 -19.50 7.19 9.15
N HIS A 379 -19.96 6.39 10.13
CA HIS A 379 -20.99 6.79 11.11
C HIS A 379 -20.42 7.29 12.44
N PHE A 380 -19.09 7.34 12.59
CA PHE A 380 -18.42 8.01 13.71
C PHE A 380 -17.86 9.37 13.26
N HIS A 381 -18.14 10.42 14.03
CA HIS A 381 -17.64 11.78 13.76
C HIS A 381 -16.13 11.90 14.02
N ASN A 382 -15.58 11.04 14.89
CA ASN A 382 -14.19 11.02 15.32
C ASN A 382 -13.64 9.58 15.32
N ALA A 383 -13.84 8.86 14.21
CA ALA A 383 -13.21 7.55 14.01
C ALA A 383 -11.67 7.63 14.19
N PRO A 384 -11.01 6.55 14.67
CA PRO A 384 -9.56 6.54 14.84
C PRO A 384 -8.84 6.83 13.52
N ALA A 385 -7.82 7.70 13.56
CA ALA A 385 -7.17 8.24 12.37
C ALA A 385 -6.45 7.17 11.51
N ASP A 386 -6.16 6.00 12.09
CA ASP A 386 -5.56 4.84 11.43
C ASP A 386 -6.59 3.90 10.76
N TRP A 387 -7.88 4.21 10.82
CA TRP A 387 -8.95 3.47 10.13
C TRP A 387 -8.96 3.77 8.62
N SER A 388 -7.83 3.54 7.95
CA SER A 388 -7.58 3.73 6.51
C SER A 388 -6.88 2.49 5.91
N GLY A 389 -7.05 2.23 4.61
CA GLY A 389 -6.61 1.00 3.97
C GLY A 389 -7.37 -0.26 4.41
N ASP A 390 -6.72 -1.43 4.31
CA ASP A 390 -7.32 -2.70 4.76
C ASP A 390 -7.39 -2.78 6.30
N PRO A 391 -8.52 -3.16 6.92
CA PRO A 391 -8.67 -3.15 8.38
C PRO A 391 -7.81 -4.18 9.13
N CYS A 392 -7.37 -5.26 8.48
CA CYS A 392 -6.58 -6.32 9.11
C CYS A 392 -5.15 -6.43 8.59
N LEU A 393 -4.81 -5.83 7.45
CA LEU A 393 -3.55 -6.08 6.75
C LEU A 393 -2.64 -4.85 6.59
N PRO A 394 -1.30 -5.05 6.65
CA PRO A 394 -0.61 -6.25 7.13
C PRO A 394 -0.97 -6.54 8.59
N SER A 395 -0.84 -7.78 9.05
CA SER A 395 -1.34 -8.22 10.38
C SER A 395 -0.72 -7.50 11.59
N ARG A 396 0.44 -6.85 11.40
CA ARG A 396 1.09 -5.98 12.40
C ARG A 396 0.44 -4.59 12.50
N TYR A 397 -0.30 -4.17 11.48
CA TYR A 397 -0.88 -2.84 11.28
C TYR A 397 -2.42 -2.90 11.18
N THR A 398 -3.05 -3.82 11.92
CA THR A 398 -4.50 -3.89 12.10
C THR A 398 -5.03 -2.56 12.64
N TRP A 399 -6.20 -2.12 12.19
CA TRP A 399 -6.87 -0.93 12.73
C TRP A 399 -7.02 -0.99 14.25
N THR A 400 -6.86 0.15 14.92
CA THR A 400 -6.99 0.28 16.37
C THR A 400 -8.33 -0.29 16.84
N GLY A 401 -8.28 -1.22 17.78
CA GLY A 401 -9.45 -1.92 18.33
C GLY A 401 -9.92 -3.15 17.53
N VAL A 402 -9.36 -3.43 16.36
CA VAL A 402 -9.79 -4.55 15.50
C VAL A 402 -8.88 -5.77 15.68
N THR A 403 -9.44 -6.95 15.96
CA THR A 403 -8.73 -8.24 15.91
C THR A 403 -9.25 -9.09 14.77
N CYS A 404 -8.34 -9.71 14.01
CA CYS A 404 -8.66 -10.48 12.81
C CYS A 404 -8.14 -11.92 12.85
N SER A 405 -8.71 -12.78 12.00
CA SER A 405 -8.28 -14.15 11.80
C SER A 405 -7.04 -14.24 10.90
N TYR A 406 -6.25 -15.28 11.07
CA TYR A 406 -5.14 -15.62 10.18
C TYR A 406 -5.59 -16.56 9.04
N GLY A 407 -4.72 -16.75 8.03
CA GLY A 407 -4.94 -17.66 6.90
C GLY A 407 -5.44 -16.96 5.62
N PRO A 408 -5.80 -17.72 4.58
CA PRO A 408 -6.07 -17.18 3.23
C PRO A 408 -7.39 -16.40 3.10
N ARG A 409 -8.25 -16.43 4.13
CA ARG A 409 -9.54 -15.72 4.16
C ARG A 409 -9.67 -14.96 5.47
N ILE A 410 -9.07 -13.78 5.53
CA ILE A 410 -9.01 -12.94 6.72
C ILE A 410 -10.40 -12.36 7.03
N ARG A 411 -10.81 -12.50 8.28
CA ARG A 411 -12.10 -12.09 8.84
C ARG A 411 -11.89 -11.26 10.09
N ILE A 412 -12.84 -10.37 10.39
CA ILE A 412 -12.85 -9.66 11.67
C ILE A 412 -13.47 -10.56 12.74
N LEU A 413 -12.77 -10.71 13.86
CA LEU A 413 -13.14 -11.57 14.98
C LEU A 413 -13.57 -10.77 16.22
N SER A 414 -12.97 -9.63 16.50
CA SER A 414 -13.46 -8.75 17.57
C SER A 414 -13.25 -7.27 17.28
N LEU A 415 -14.10 -6.46 17.93
CA LEU A 415 -14.01 -5.01 17.97
C LEU A 415 -13.98 -4.58 19.44
N ASN A 416 -12.82 -4.13 19.93
CA ASN A 416 -12.69 -3.47 21.22
C ASN A 416 -12.55 -1.96 21.00
N LEU A 417 -13.66 -1.25 21.12
CA LEU A 417 -13.77 0.19 20.95
C LEU A 417 -13.97 0.92 22.28
N THR A 418 -13.69 0.25 23.40
CA THR A 418 -13.91 0.75 24.76
C THR A 418 -13.10 2.01 25.05
N SER A 419 -13.71 3.02 25.68
CA SER A 419 -13.03 4.25 26.13
C SER A 419 -12.31 5.03 25.02
N MET A 420 -12.75 4.91 23.77
CA MET A 420 -12.15 5.59 22.61
C MET A 420 -12.71 7.01 22.39
N GLY A 421 -13.68 7.43 23.20
CA GLY A 421 -14.33 8.74 23.08
C GLY A 421 -15.19 8.88 21.82
N LEU A 422 -15.63 7.77 21.22
CA LEU A 422 -16.34 7.76 19.94
C LEU A 422 -17.70 8.47 20.06
N VAL A 423 -17.98 9.34 19.08
CA VAL A 423 -19.23 10.08 18.90
C VAL A 423 -19.85 9.65 17.57
N GLY A 424 -21.14 9.32 17.56
CA GLY A 424 -21.86 8.89 16.36
C GLY A 424 -22.84 7.76 16.65
N LEU A 425 -23.04 6.86 15.68
CA LEU A 425 -23.95 5.72 15.80
C LEU A 425 -23.34 4.43 15.28
N ILE A 426 -23.87 3.29 15.74
CA ILE A 426 -23.42 1.96 15.30
C ILE A 426 -24.16 1.61 14.00
N SER A 427 -23.43 1.46 12.89
CA SER A 427 -24.04 1.09 11.61
C SER A 427 -24.74 -0.29 11.70
N PRO A 428 -25.98 -0.43 11.20
CA PRO A 428 -26.63 -1.73 11.05
C PRO A 428 -25.86 -2.73 10.17
N ARG A 429 -24.88 -2.29 9.37
CA ARG A 429 -24.02 -3.19 8.60
C ARG A 429 -23.05 -4.00 9.47
N ILE A 430 -22.90 -3.69 10.74
CA ILE A 430 -22.12 -4.50 11.70
C ILE A 430 -22.62 -5.95 11.76
N SER A 431 -23.92 -6.17 11.53
CA SER A 431 -24.59 -7.47 11.35
C SER A 431 -24.00 -8.34 10.20
N ARG A 432 -23.20 -7.76 9.30
CA ARG A 432 -22.50 -8.48 8.21
C ARG A 432 -21.16 -9.07 8.64
N LEU A 433 -20.63 -8.70 9.80
CA LEU A 433 -19.39 -9.24 10.37
C LEU A 433 -19.61 -10.66 10.93
N THR A 434 -20.04 -11.62 10.11
CA THR A 434 -20.55 -12.92 10.58
C THR A 434 -19.53 -13.85 11.28
N ALA A 435 -18.28 -13.39 11.49
CA ALA A 435 -17.24 -14.08 12.26
C ALA A 435 -16.89 -13.35 13.55
N LEU A 436 -17.51 -12.19 13.81
CA LEU A 436 -17.35 -11.42 15.02
C LEU A 436 -17.84 -12.24 16.22
N SER A 437 -16.97 -12.41 17.22
CA SER A 437 -17.26 -13.14 18.45
C SER A 437 -17.27 -12.25 19.70
N SER A 438 -16.73 -11.04 19.61
CA SER A 438 -16.71 -10.08 20.71
C SER A 438 -16.84 -8.64 20.21
N ILE A 439 -17.68 -7.86 20.86
CA ILE A 439 -17.83 -6.42 20.62
C ILE A 439 -17.96 -5.66 21.94
N LEU A 440 -17.01 -4.77 22.19
CA LEU A 440 -16.90 -3.96 23.40
C LEU A 440 -16.97 -2.48 22.99
N LEU A 441 -17.97 -1.77 23.49
CA LEU A 441 -18.36 -0.42 23.06
C LEU A 441 -18.49 0.57 24.23
N GLY A 442 -18.33 0.14 25.47
CA GLY A 442 -18.61 0.98 26.64
C GLY A 442 -17.66 2.16 26.81
N ASN A 443 -18.12 3.14 27.60
CA ASN A 443 -17.43 4.42 27.82
C ASN A 443 -17.18 5.21 26.52
N ASN A 444 -18.21 5.33 25.69
CA ASN A 444 -18.24 6.19 24.51
C ASN A 444 -19.52 7.05 24.50
N SER A 445 -19.56 8.06 23.64
CA SER A 445 -20.71 8.95 23.42
C SER A 445 -21.52 8.52 22.19
N LEU A 446 -21.87 7.23 22.15
CA LEU A 446 -22.66 6.63 21.07
C LEU A 446 -24.15 6.94 21.22
N SER A 447 -24.83 7.11 20.08
CA SER A 447 -26.22 7.52 19.96
C SER A 447 -27.01 6.64 18.98
N GLY A 448 -28.34 6.79 18.97
CA GLY A 448 -29.25 5.99 18.14
C GLY A 448 -29.54 4.59 18.70
N THR A 449 -30.33 3.80 17.98
CA THR A 449 -30.70 2.44 18.40
C THR A 449 -29.57 1.44 18.16
N ILE A 450 -29.35 0.49 19.08
CA ILE A 450 -28.46 -0.65 18.82
C ILE A 450 -29.06 -1.49 17.68
N PRO A 451 -28.33 -1.74 16.56
CA PRO A 451 -28.89 -2.52 15.46
C PRO A 451 -29.14 -3.99 15.80
N ASP A 452 -29.98 -4.66 15.02
CA ASP A 452 -30.17 -6.11 15.15
C ASP A 452 -28.85 -6.87 14.90
N LEU A 453 -28.40 -7.61 15.92
CA LEU A 453 -27.21 -8.46 15.90
C LEU A 453 -27.54 -9.95 15.79
N SER A 454 -28.81 -10.33 15.60
CA SER A 454 -29.28 -11.73 15.56
C SER A 454 -28.59 -12.61 14.50
N SER A 455 -28.05 -12.01 13.43
CA SER A 455 -27.25 -12.66 12.40
C SER A 455 -25.86 -13.10 12.89
N LEU A 456 -25.35 -12.50 13.96
CA LEU A 456 -23.99 -12.66 14.47
C LEU A 456 -23.87 -13.87 15.42
N LYS A 457 -24.15 -15.06 14.89
CA LYS A 457 -24.17 -16.34 15.62
C LYS A 457 -22.89 -16.72 16.37
N ALA A 458 -21.79 -16.00 16.14
CA ALA A 458 -20.50 -16.23 16.80
C ALA A 458 -20.27 -15.31 18.02
N VAL A 459 -21.08 -14.26 18.23
CA VAL A 459 -20.93 -13.31 19.35
C VAL A 459 -21.20 -14.02 20.67
N GLN A 460 -20.20 -14.03 21.53
CA GLN A 460 -20.24 -14.55 22.89
C GLN A 460 -20.24 -13.40 23.91
N ASN A 461 -19.51 -12.31 23.62
CA ASN A 461 -19.37 -11.16 24.51
C ASN A 461 -19.88 -9.89 23.82
N LEU A 462 -20.90 -9.26 24.41
CA LEU A 462 -21.42 -7.93 24.04
C LEU A 462 -21.38 -7.06 25.29
N TRP A 463 -20.63 -5.96 25.26
CA TRP A 463 -20.54 -5.03 26.39
C TRP A 463 -20.72 -3.58 25.92
N ASN A 464 -21.72 -2.90 26.48
CA ASN A 464 -22.01 -1.51 26.21
C ASN A 464 -22.40 -0.79 27.51
N HIS A 465 -21.69 0.29 27.82
CA HIS A 465 -21.90 1.18 28.97
C HIS A 465 -22.06 2.65 28.50
N SER A 466 -22.40 2.85 27.23
CA SER A 466 -22.55 4.18 26.61
C SER A 466 -23.93 4.78 26.88
N SER A 467 -24.04 6.10 26.83
CA SER A 467 -25.30 6.86 27.00
C SER A 467 -26.23 6.76 25.79
N VAL A 468 -26.65 5.54 25.44
CA VAL A 468 -27.47 5.26 24.26
C VAL A 468 -28.92 5.68 24.49
N PHE A 469 -29.29 6.88 24.03
CA PHE A 469 -30.68 7.30 23.90
C PHE A 469 -31.30 6.64 22.65
N GLY A 470 -31.91 5.47 22.83
CA GLY A 470 -32.66 4.77 21.77
C GLY A 470 -33.20 3.42 22.25
N GLU A 471 -34.46 3.11 21.91
CA GLU A 471 -35.07 1.81 22.20
C GLU A 471 -34.32 0.66 21.51
N LEU A 472 -34.30 -0.51 22.16
CA LEU A 472 -33.83 -1.75 21.55
C LEU A 472 -34.87 -2.21 20.53
N ALA A 473 -34.45 -2.48 19.29
CA ALA A 473 -35.34 -3.12 18.32
C ALA A 473 -35.69 -4.55 18.78
N GLU A 474 -36.98 -4.86 18.90
CA GLU A 474 -37.42 -6.17 19.38
C GLU A 474 -36.92 -7.32 18.46
N PRO A 475 -36.25 -8.35 19.00
CA PRO A 475 -35.77 -9.46 18.20
C PRO A 475 -36.93 -10.37 17.78
N THR A 476 -37.25 -10.40 16.49
CA THR A 476 -38.38 -11.18 15.92
C THR A 476 -38.19 -12.72 15.95
N ARG A 477 -37.24 -13.25 16.72
CA ARG A 477 -37.07 -14.68 17.04
C ARG A 477 -36.18 -14.87 18.26
N SER A 478 -36.58 -15.77 19.16
CA SER A 478 -35.83 -16.13 20.37
C SER A 478 -34.45 -16.73 20.04
N VAL A 479 -33.38 -15.96 20.24
CA VAL A 479 -32.01 -16.49 20.26
C VAL A 479 -31.77 -17.10 21.65
N SER A 480 -31.57 -18.41 21.72
CA SER A 480 -31.21 -19.08 22.98
C SER A 480 -29.76 -18.76 23.34
N LEU A 481 -29.56 -17.72 24.14
CA LEU A 481 -28.24 -17.35 24.67
C LEU A 481 -27.88 -18.32 25.82
N ASN A 482 -26.71 -18.96 25.72
CA ASN A 482 -26.20 -19.87 26.74
C ASN A 482 -25.75 -19.05 27.96
N PRO A 483 -26.27 -19.29 29.19
CA PRO A 483 -26.24 -18.29 30.27
C PRO A 483 -24.88 -18.09 30.98
N THR A 484 -23.77 -18.62 30.45
CA THR A 484 -22.48 -18.67 31.16
C THR A 484 -21.46 -17.58 30.86
N ASN A 485 -21.67 -16.67 29.89
CA ASN A 485 -20.70 -15.59 29.57
C ASN A 485 -21.28 -14.28 29.00
N VAL A 486 -22.51 -13.87 29.38
CA VAL A 486 -23.06 -12.57 28.96
C VAL A 486 -23.24 -11.64 30.17
N LEU A 487 -22.24 -10.78 30.42
CA LEU A 487 -22.29 -9.70 31.41
C LEU A 487 -22.87 -8.43 30.79
N ILE A 488 -24.20 -8.35 30.72
CA ILE A 488 -24.90 -7.08 30.54
C ILE A 488 -25.08 -6.46 31.92
N SER A 489 -24.07 -5.73 32.39
CA SER A 489 -24.21 -4.85 33.55
C SER A 489 -24.88 -3.55 33.12
N LEU A 490 -26.16 -3.40 33.44
CA LEU A 490 -26.88 -2.13 33.37
C LEU A 490 -26.90 -1.50 34.77
N GLU A 491 -25.79 -0.90 35.18
CA GLU A 491 -25.81 0.00 36.34
C GLU A 491 -26.42 1.34 35.92
N ILE A 492 -27.70 1.53 36.28
CA ILE A 492 -28.36 2.82 36.18
C ILE A 492 -27.67 3.77 37.16
N LEU A 493 -27.03 4.81 36.65
CA LEU A 493 -26.47 5.87 37.49
C LEU A 493 -27.64 6.58 38.20
N GLU A 494 -27.80 6.39 39.50
CA GLU A 494 -28.85 7.06 40.25
C GLU A 494 -28.64 8.58 40.25
N GLN A 495 -29.48 9.29 39.48
CA GLN A 495 -30.26 10.42 40.01
C GLN A 495 -31.40 10.84 39.07
N ASN A 496 -32.63 10.65 39.56
CA ASN A 496 -33.92 11.25 39.15
C ASN A 496 -34.66 10.78 37.87
N LEU A 497 -35.88 10.25 38.13
CA LEU A 497 -37.06 10.07 37.25
C LEU A 497 -37.01 9.03 36.10
N ILE A 498 -38.10 8.38 35.69
CA ILE A 498 -39.30 7.80 36.36
C ILE A 498 -40.06 6.97 35.27
N LEU A 499 -40.47 5.72 35.55
CA LEU A 499 -41.25 4.79 34.66
C LEU A 499 -40.62 4.51 33.26
N VAL A 500 -40.58 3.30 32.68
CA VAL A 500 -41.60 2.26 32.45
C VAL A 500 -40.92 0.86 32.46
N PHE A 501 -41.68 -0.24 32.40
CA PHE A 501 -41.25 -1.67 32.26
C PHE A 501 -40.83 -2.45 33.51
N VAL A 502 -41.76 -2.59 34.47
CA VAL A 502 -41.77 -3.73 35.44
C VAL A 502 -43.10 -4.52 35.41
N ALA A 503 -44.08 -4.12 34.58
CA ALA A 503 -45.45 -4.62 34.64
C ALA A 503 -45.73 -5.99 33.97
N GLN A 504 -44.72 -6.69 33.43
CA GLN A 504 -44.94 -7.84 32.54
C GLN A 504 -44.22 -9.15 32.96
N LEU A 505 -43.96 -9.31 34.26
CA LEU A 505 -43.35 -10.54 34.84
C LEU A 505 -44.17 -11.18 35.98
N LEU A 506 -45.42 -10.77 36.19
CA LEU A 506 -46.31 -11.31 37.25
C LEU A 506 -47.57 -12.04 36.72
N ALA A 507 -47.61 -12.40 35.44
CA ALA A 507 -48.79 -13.00 34.80
C ALA A 507 -48.64 -14.49 34.40
N GLU A 508 -47.54 -15.17 34.76
CA GLU A 508 -47.24 -16.52 34.24
C GLU A 508 -46.87 -17.56 35.32
N GLN A 509 -47.49 -17.48 36.50
CA GLN A 509 -47.36 -18.47 37.59
C GLN A 509 -48.71 -18.91 38.22
N GLN A 510 -49.81 -18.88 37.45
CA GLN A 510 -51.08 -19.50 37.86
C GLN A 510 -51.78 -20.22 36.69
N SER A 511 -51.27 -21.39 36.27
CA SER A 511 -52.08 -22.41 35.59
C SER A 511 -51.37 -23.77 35.52
N ASN A 512 -51.36 -24.53 36.63
CA ASN A 512 -51.71 -25.96 36.69
C ASN A 512 -51.39 -26.52 38.09
N GLY A 513 -52.35 -27.23 38.69
CA GLY A 513 -52.24 -27.76 40.06
C GLY A 513 -52.51 -29.26 40.17
N SER A 514 -52.42 -29.76 41.42
CA SER A 514 -52.57 -31.17 41.86
C SER A 514 -51.42 -32.11 41.42
N SER A 515 -50.89 -33.04 42.23
CA SER A 515 -51.00 -33.36 43.67
C SER A 515 -49.69 -34.06 44.15
N SER A 516 -49.45 -34.57 45.38
CA SER A 516 -50.24 -34.76 46.62
C SER A 516 -49.32 -35.08 47.83
N ALA A 517 -49.79 -34.79 49.04
CA ALA A 517 -49.56 -35.52 50.31
C ALA A 517 -48.16 -35.53 51.01
N GLN A 518 -48.16 -34.92 52.22
CA GLN A 518 -47.58 -35.45 53.50
C GLN A 518 -46.03 -35.52 53.66
N SER A 519 -45.40 -35.35 54.84
CA SER A 519 -45.89 -35.10 56.22
C SER A 519 -44.79 -34.63 57.20
N LYS A 520 -45.14 -33.76 58.18
CA LYS A 520 -44.62 -33.63 59.58
C LYS A 520 -43.21 -33.07 59.91
N ARG A 521 -43.28 -32.02 60.77
CA ARG A 521 -42.50 -31.74 62.02
C ARG A 521 -41.03 -31.24 61.92
N LYS A 522 -40.44 -30.55 62.93
CA LYS A 522 -40.92 -29.63 64.02
C LYS A 522 -39.72 -29.20 64.91
N ARG A 523 -39.46 -27.88 65.07
CA ARG A 523 -38.57 -27.24 66.12
C ARG A 523 -37.06 -27.64 66.02
N ARG A 524 -36.07 -27.01 66.68
CA ARG A 524 -35.98 -25.96 67.75
C ARG A 524 -34.60 -25.23 67.62
N ILE A 525 -34.56 -23.89 67.70
CA ILE A 525 -33.90 -23.03 68.74
C ILE A 525 -32.42 -23.34 69.13
N GLY A 526 -31.58 -22.31 69.04
CA GLY A 526 -30.39 -22.05 69.89
C GLY A 526 -29.31 -21.25 69.13
N THR A 527 -29.00 -19.96 69.40
CA THR A 527 -28.25 -19.33 70.53
C THR A 527 -26.80 -19.82 70.66
N GLU A 528 -25.74 -19.00 70.82
CA GLU A 528 -25.53 -17.53 70.92
C GLU A 528 -24.00 -17.25 71.10
N VAL A 529 -23.58 -15.98 71.29
CA VAL A 529 -22.34 -15.50 71.97
C VAL A 529 -21.01 -15.34 71.17
N HIS A 530 -20.72 -14.06 70.87
CA HIS A 530 -19.50 -13.25 71.04
C HIS A 530 -18.03 -13.75 70.85
N ALA A 531 -17.30 -12.89 70.12
CA ALA A 531 -16.02 -12.18 70.44
C ALA A 531 -14.72 -12.98 70.68
N GLY A 532 -13.52 -12.47 70.36
CA GLY A 532 -13.12 -11.19 69.75
C GLY A 532 -11.89 -10.61 70.46
N GLU A 533 -10.79 -10.31 69.75
CA GLU A 533 -9.61 -9.62 70.32
C GLU A 533 -8.71 -8.97 69.25
N SER A 534 -7.72 -8.18 69.68
CA SER A 534 -7.09 -7.07 68.93
C SER A 534 -5.58 -6.90 69.26
N PHE A 535 -4.92 -5.96 68.57
CA PHE A 535 -3.52 -5.46 68.74
C PHE A 535 -2.42 -6.34 68.08
N ALA A 536 -1.65 -5.87 67.09
CA ALA A 536 -0.61 -4.81 67.04
C ALA A 536 0.82 -5.45 67.12
N ASP A 537 1.95 -4.87 66.70
CA ASP A 537 2.29 -3.54 66.17
C ASP A 537 3.65 -3.63 65.37
N SER A 538 4.01 -2.60 64.59
CA SER A 538 5.36 -2.03 64.32
C SER A 538 6.65 -2.91 64.09
N ALA A 539 7.73 -2.51 63.39
CA ALA A 539 8.04 -1.42 62.43
C ALA A 539 9.50 -1.54 61.90
N THR A 540 9.82 -0.94 60.73
CA THR A 540 11.19 -0.50 60.26
C THR A 540 12.30 -1.56 60.03
N MET A 541 13.34 -1.38 59.19
CA MET A 541 14.10 -0.17 58.78
C MET A 541 14.78 -0.29 57.38
N ARG A 542 15.42 0.80 56.90
CA ARG A 542 16.22 0.95 55.64
C ARG A 542 17.64 0.26 55.77
N SER A 543 18.59 0.19 54.82
CA SER A 543 18.89 1.04 53.64
C SER A 543 20.00 0.48 52.68
N SER A 544 19.96 0.87 51.39
CA SER A 544 21.07 1.35 50.49
C SER A 544 22.26 0.50 49.96
N LEU A 545 22.46 0.57 48.62
CA LEU A 545 23.71 0.76 47.81
C LEU A 545 24.89 -0.27 47.91
N HIS A 546 25.52 -0.80 46.84
CA HIS A 546 26.16 -0.12 45.69
C HIS A 546 26.46 -1.05 44.46
N GLN A 547 26.96 -0.44 43.38
CA GLN A 547 27.26 -0.92 42.00
C GLN A 547 28.23 -2.11 41.82
N HIS A 548 28.11 -2.84 40.68
CA HIS A 548 29.22 -3.05 39.73
C HIS A 548 28.80 -3.57 38.32
N SER A 549 29.64 -3.30 37.33
CA SER A 549 29.71 -3.83 35.94
C SER A 549 31.20 -3.70 35.49
N PRO A 550 31.66 -4.08 34.27
CA PRO A 550 31.00 -4.72 33.10
C PRO A 550 31.80 -5.89 32.42
N GLY A 551 31.30 -6.41 31.28
CA GLY A 551 32.17 -6.69 30.11
C GLY A 551 31.98 -7.99 29.29
N ARG A 552 31.79 -7.85 27.96
CA ARG A 552 32.79 -8.22 26.91
C ARG A 552 32.32 -7.95 25.47
N LYS A 553 33.28 -7.63 24.58
CA LYS A 553 33.17 -7.60 23.10
C LYS A 553 33.67 -8.92 22.50
N LEU A 554 33.31 -9.20 21.24
CA LEU A 554 34.06 -9.89 20.14
C LEU A 554 33.07 -10.08 18.96
N ARG A 555 33.43 -9.95 17.68
CA ARG A 555 34.62 -9.33 17.06
C ARG A 555 34.21 -8.76 15.69
#